data_AF-A0A9D2CJ90-F1
#
_entry.id   AF-A0A9D2CJ90-F1
#
_cell.length_a   1.000
_cell.length_b   1.000
_cell.length_c   1.000
_cell.angle_alpha   90.00
_cell.angle_beta   90.00
_cell.angle_gamma   90.00
#
_symmetry.space_group_name_H-M   'P 1'
#
loop_
_entity.id
_entity.type
_entity.pdbx_description
1 polymer ?
#
loop_
_entity_poly.entity_id
_entity_poly.type
_entity_poly.pdbx_seq_one_letter_code
_entity_poly.pdbx_strand_id
1 'polypeptide(L)'
;MEYAQIVFYQLVIFVIYGAIGVAAVKGGILDEAGLHAVSRVVIKVTLPVMLFTNTVSGVTRESLLESLPVTGATAVMYLLLALLCWGMSRAFGLRGDKASVFMASTMFGNVGFIGIPIIAMLFSERGMLYIAAFTIVDQRE
;
A
#
# COMPACT_ATOMS: atom_id res chain seq x y z
N MET A 1 -13.65 17.63 5.52
CA MET A 1 -12.90 18.62 4.70
C MET A 1 -11.40 18.56 5.00
N GLU A 2 -10.99 18.45 6.27
CA GLU A 2 -9.58 18.37 6.68
C GLU A 2 -8.83 17.14 6.11
N TYR A 3 -9.42 15.95 6.20
CA TYR A 3 -8.80 14.72 5.66
C TYR A 3 -8.58 14.72 4.14
N ALA A 4 -9.51 15.28 3.38
CA ALA A 4 -9.37 15.36 1.92
C ALA A 4 -8.20 16.27 1.53
N GLN A 5 -7.98 17.34 2.29
CA GLN A 5 -6.84 18.23 2.10
C GLN A 5 -5.52 17.55 2.48
N ILE A 6 -5.49 16.77 3.58
CA ILE A 6 -4.31 15.98 3.97
C ILE A 6 -3.93 14.97 2.87
N VAL A 7 -4.91 14.22 2.36
CA VAL A 7 -4.69 13.27 1.25
C VAL A 7 -4.19 14.01 0.01
N PHE A 8 -4.77 15.16 -0.32
CA PHE A 8 -4.34 15.96 -1.47
C PHE A 8 -2.88 16.42 -1.34
N TYR A 9 -2.48 16.96 -0.18
CA TYR A 9 -1.09 17.33 0.06
C TYR A 9 -0.15 16.14 -0.08
N GLN A 10 -0.55 14.98 0.43
CA GLN A 10 0.26 13.78 0.36
C GLN A 10 0.43 13.28 -1.08
N LEU A 11 -0.61 13.36 -1.90
CA LEU A 11 -0.53 13.07 -3.33
C LEU A 11 0.43 14.03 -4.06
N VAL A 12 0.39 15.32 -3.72
CA VAL A 12 1.32 16.32 -4.28
C VAL A 12 2.76 15.99 -3.90
N ILE A 13 3.02 15.62 -2.66
CA ILE A 13 4.35 15.20 -2.19
C ILE A 13 4.87 13.98 -2.97
N PHE A 14 4.03 12.98 -3.22
CA PHE A 14 4.43 11.82 -4.04
C PHE A 14 4.79 12.21 -5.47
N VAL A 15 4.05 13.13 -6.09
CA VAL A 15 4.39 13.64 -7.43
C VAL A 15 5.75 14.34 -7.41
N ILE A 16 6.03 15.12 -6.37
CA ILE A 16 7.34 15.79 -6.20
C ILE A 16 8.47 14.77 -6.04
N TYR A 17 8.31 13.74 -5.19
CA TYR A 17 9.30 12.68 -5.03
C TYR A 17 9.53 11.90 -6.33
N GLY A 18 8.47 11.62 -7.08
CA GLY A 18 8.57 11.02 -8.40
C GLY A 18 9.37 11.89 -9.38
N ALA A 19 9.09 13.20 -9.40
CA ALA A 19 9.81 14.15 -10.26
C ALA A 19 11.30 14.24 -9.90
N ILE A 20 11.64 14.23 -8.60
CA ILE A 20 13.04 14.19 -8.13
C ILE A 20 13.71 12.90 -8.59
N GLY A 21 13.05 11.75 -8.47
CA GLY A 21 13.57 10.47 -8.96
C GLY A 21 13.88 10.51 -10.46
N VAL A 22 12.96 11.05 -11.27
CA VAL A 22 13.16 11.22 -12.71
C VAL A 22 14.32 12.18 -13.01
N ALA A 23 14.41 13.29 -12.29
CA ALA A 23 15.50 14.26 -12.46
C ALA A 23 16.87 13.64 -12.09
N ALA A 24 16.94 12.81 -11.05
CA ALA A 24 18.16 12.15 -10.63
C ALA A 24 18.64 11.12 -11.67
N VAL A 25 17.72 10.39 -12.32
CA VAL A 25 18.05 9.49 -13.42
C VAL A 25 18.53 10.28 -14.64
N LYS A 26 17.81 11.34 -15.03
CA LYS A 26 18.20 12.18 -16.17
C LYS A 26 19.51 12.94 -15.95
N GLY A 27 19.83 13.27 -14.69
CA GLY A 27 21.09 13.92 -14.30
C GLY A 27 22.28 12.96 -14.18
N GLY A 28 22.10 11.67 -14.43
CA GLY A 28 23.17 10.66 -14.31
C GLY A 28 23.60 10.35 -12.88
N ILE A 29 22.84 10.80 -11.88
CA ILE A 29 23.10 10.52 -10.46
C ILE A 29 22.68 9.10 -10.10
N LEU A 30 21.61 8.61 -10.73
CA LEU A 30 21.07 7.26 -10.56
C LEU A 30 20.99 6.57 -11.91
N ASP A 31 21.67 5.43 -12.02
CA ASP A 31 21.55 4.51 -13.14
C ASP A 31 20.58 3.36 -12.82
N GLU A 32 20.34 2.48 -13.79
CA GLU A 32 19.43 1.35 -13.64
C GLU A 32 19.88 0.38 -12.52
N ALA A 33 21.20 0.17 -12.40
CA ALA A 33 21.77 -0.64 -11.33
C ALA A 33 21.55 -0.01 -9.94
N GLY A 34 21.74 1.30 -9.82
CA GLY A 34 21.46 2.07 -8.61
C GLY A 34 19.98 2.05 -8.22
N LEU A 35 19.08 2.18 -9.20
CA LEU A 35 17.64 2.08 -8.96
C LEU A 35 17.24 0.69 -8.46
N HIS A 36 17.80 -0.37 -9.06
CA HIS A 36 17.59 -1.74 -8.59
C HIS A 36 18.16 -1.97 -7.18
N ALA A 37 19.32 -1.39 -6.85
CA ALA A 37 19.91 -1.49 -5.52
C ALA A 37 19.03 -0.81 -4.46
N VAL A 38 18.58 0.43 -4.72
CA VAL A 38 17.69 1.18 -3.82
C VAL A 38 16.38 0.43 -3.62
N SER A 39 15.73 -0.01 -4.71
CA SER A 39 14.48 -0.78 -4.64
C SER A 39 14.63 -2.06 -3.82
N ARG A 40 15.74 -2.79 -4.02
CA ARG A 40 16.03 -4.01 -3.26
C ARG A 40 16.20 -3.74 -1.76
N VAL A 41 16.86 -2.65 -1.38
CA VAL A 41 17.02 -2.26 0.03
C VAL A 41 15.66 -1.94 0.64
N VAL A 42 14.84 -1.16 -0.05
CA VAL A 42 13.52 -0.79 0.46
C VAL A 42 12.64 -2.02 0.65
N ILE A 43 12.58 -2.91 -0.35
CA ILE A 43 11.70 -4.08 -0.30
C ILE A 43 12.24 -5.15 0.66
N LYS A 44 13.54 -5.45 0.65
CA LYS A 44 14.10 -6.57 1.42
C LYS A 44 14.49 -6.21 2.85
N VAL A 45 14.67 -4.92 3.15
CA VAL A 45 15.15 -4.47 4.46
C VAL A 45 14.15 -3.51 5.09
N THR A 46 13.87 -2.38 4.44
CA THR A 46 13.05 -1.33 5.05
C THR A 46 11.62 -1.79 5.33
N LEU A 47 10.96 -2.46 4.37
CA LEU A 47 9.60 -2.97 4.55
C LEU A 47 9.50 -3.99 5.70
N PRO A 48 10.32 -5.06 5.76
CA PRO A 48 10.32 -5.99 6.89
C PRO A 48 10.64 -5.34 8.24
N VAL A 49 11.61 -4.43 8.28
CA VAL A 49 11.97 -3.71 9.51
C VAL A 49 10.83 -2.82 9.97
N MET A 50 10.18 -2.10 9.05
CA MET A 50 9.01 -1.29 9.34
C MET A 50 7.86 -2.15 9.87
N LEU A 51 7.59 -3.29 9.24
CA LEU A 51 6.58 -4.23 9.73
C LEU A 51 6.90 -4.74 11.13
N PHE A 52 8.16 -5.09 11.38
CA PHE A 52 8.62 -5.58 12.66
C PHE A 52 8.51 -4.52 13.76
N THR A 53 9.00 -3.31 13.53
CA THR A 53 8.92 -2.22 14.53
C THR A 53 7.47 -1.84 14.81
N ASN A 54 6.61 -1.77 13.79
CA ASN A 54 5.20 -1.47 14.00
C ASN A 54 4.45 -2.58 14.75
N THR A 55 4.81 -3.85 14.52
CA THR A 55 4.19 -4.98 15.22
C THR A 55 4.67 -5.07 16.67
N VAL A 56 5.96 -4.80 16.93
CA VAL A 56 6.54 -4.91 18.28
C VAL A 56 6.22 -3.70 19.16
N SER A 57 6.08 -2.50 18.57
CA SER A 57 5.86 -1.27 19.33
C SER A 57 4.41 -0.98 19.71
N GLY A 58 3.41 -1.73 19.22
CA GLY A 58 1.99 -1.37 19.41
C GLY A 58 1.02 -2.50 19.77
N VAL A 59 1.47 -3.75 19.92
CA VAL A 59 0.56 -4.88 20.18
C VAL A 59 0.33 -5.06 21.68
N THR A 60 -0.61 -4.29 22.22
CA THR A 60 -1.23 -4.56 23.54
C THR A 60 -2.50 -5.42 23.32
N ARG A 61 -2.86 -6.29 24.27
CA ARG A 61 -4.04 -7.19 24.16
C ARG A 61 -5.36 -6.44 23.88
N GLU A 62 -5.48 -5.21 24.39
CA GLU A 62 -6.65 -4.34 24.17
C GLU A 62 -6.68 -3.77 22.74
N SER A 63 -5.53 -3.38 22.18
CA SER A 63 -5.38 -2.90 20.81
C SER A 63 -5.73 -3.97 19.76
N LEU A 64 -5.47 -5.25 20.05
CA LEU A 64 -5.87 -6.37 19.19
C LEU A 64 -7.39 -6.54 19.12
N LEU A 65 -8.10 -6.38 20.23
CA LEU A 65 -9.56 -6.49 20.27
C LEU A 65 -10.24 -5.29 19.58
N GLU A 66 -9.67 -4.08 19.68
CA GLU A 66 -10.14 -2.91 18.91
C GLU A 66 -9.84 -3.04 17.39
N SER A 67 -8.85 -3.85 16.99
CA SER A 67 -8.50 -4.04 15.57
C SER A 67 -9.36 -5.09 14.84
N LEU A 68 -10.08 -5.95 15.58
CA LEU A 68 -10.93 -7.01 15.03
C LEU A 68 -12.00 -6.52 14.04
N PRO A 69 -12.75 -5.44 14.33
CA PRO A 69 -13.74 -4.88 13.39
C PRO A 69 -13.07 -4.33 12.12
N VAL A 70 -11.85 -3.81 12.23
CA VAL A 70 -11.09 -3.26 11.09
C VAL A 70 -10.56 -4.37 10.20
N THR A 71 -10.11 -5.48 10.77
CA THR A 71 -9.73 -6.68 10.00
C THR A 71 -10.94 -7.26 9.27
N GLY A 72 -12.10 -7.33 9.94
CA GLY A 72 -13.36 -7.75 9.31
C GLY A 72 -13.79 -6.80 8.18
N ALA A 73 -13.74 -5.50 8.39
CA ALA A 73 -14.05 -4.49 7.38
C ALA A 73 -13.09 -4.57 6.19
N THR A 74 -11.79 -4.79 6.43
CA THR A 74 -10.78 -5.00 5.39
C THR A 74 -11.09 -6.24 4.55
N ALA A 75 -11.42 -7.36 5.19
CA ALA A 75 -11.79 -8.59 4.47
C ALA A 75 -13.05 -8.40 3.60
N VAL A 76 -14.06 -7.71 4.13
CA VAL A 76 -15.27 -7.35 3.37
C VAL A 76 -14.94 -6.41 2.21
N MET A 77 -14.06 -5.43 2.42
CA MET A 77 -13.62 -4.51 1.37
C MET A 77 -12.92 -5.26 0.23
N TYR A 78 -11.98 -6.18 0.53
CA TYR A 78 -11.34 -7.00 -0.50
C TYR A 78 -12.32 -7.91 -1.23
N LEU A 79 -13.30 -8.49 -0.53
CA LEU A 79 -14.39 -9.26 -1.15
C LEU A 79 -15.22 -8.40 -2.10
N LEU A 80 -15.59 -7.18 -1.69
CA LEU A 80 -16.32 -6.24 -2.53
C LEU A 80 -15.50 -5.80 -3.75
N LEU A 81 -14.20 -5.52 -3.56
CA LEU A 81 -13.28 -5.22 -4.66
C LEU A 81 -13.15 -6.39 -5.63
N ALA A 82 -13.03 -7.62 -5.13
CA ALA A 82 -12.97 -8.83 -5.95
C ALA A 82 -14.27 -9.02 -6.75
N LEU A 83 -15.43 -8.81 -6.13
CA LEU A 83 -16.74 -8.86 -6.79
C LEU A 83 -16.88 -7.76 -7.85
N LEU A 84 -16.44 -6.53 -7.55
CA LEU A 84 -16.44 -5.42 -8.50
C LEU A 84 -15.51 -5.71 -9.69
N CYS A 85 -14.30 -6.21 -9.43
CA CYS A 85 -13.35 -6.64 -10.44
C CYS A 85 -13.92 -7.75 -11.33
N TRP A 86 -14.57 -8.75 -10.73
CA TRP A 86 -15.22 -9.82 -11.45
C TRP A 86 -16.37 -9.30 -12.33
N GLY A 87 -17.19 -8.40 -11.79
CA GLY A 87 -18.26 -7.73 -12.54
C GLY A 87 -17.74 -6.90 -13.71
N MET A 88 -16.69 -6.10 -13.50
CA MET A 88 -16.04 -5.31 -14.55
C MET A 88 -15.37 -6.21 -15.58
N SER A 89 -14.64 -7.25 -15.16
CA SER A 89 -14.02 -8.22 -16.06
C SER A 89 -15.04 -8.87 -16.98
N ARG A 90 -16.21 -9.21 -16.45
CA ARG A 90 -17.33 -9.77 -17.21
C ARG A 90 -17.99 -8.74 -18.13
N ALA A 91 -18.15 -7.49 -17.68
CA ALA A 91 -18.70 -6.39 -18.49
C ALA A 91 -17.77 -6.00 -19.66
N PHE A 92 -16.46 -6.01 -19.45
CA PHE A 92 -15.44 -5.74 -20.49
C PHE A 92 -15.11 -6.98 -21.34
N GLY A 93 -15.72 -8.14 -21.07
CA GLY A 93 -15.49 -9.37 -21.83
C GLY A 93 -14.05 -9.90 -21.74
N LEU A 94 -13.32 -9.55 -20.68
CA LEU A 94 -11.94 -9.98 -20.47
C LEU A 94 -11.92 -11.49 -20.22
N ARG A 95 -11.16 -12.23 -21.03
CA ARG A 95 -11.01 -13.69 -20.95
C ARG A 95 -9.53 -14.07 -20.82
N GLY A 96 -9.28 -15.16 -20.08
CA GLY A 96 -7.94 -15.72 -19.88
C GLY A 96 -7.01 -14.77 -19.15
N ASP A 97 -5.75 -14.72 -19.58
CA ASP A 97 -4.67 -13.95 -18.95
C ASP A 97 -4.99 -12.46 -18.75
N LYS A 98 -5.80 -11.86 -19.63
CA LYS A 98 -6.18 -10.44 -19.50
C LYS A 98 -7.06 -10.18 -18.27
N ALA A 99 -7.90 -11.13 -17.89
CA ALA A 99 -8.73 -11.03 -16.68
C ALA A 99 -7.88 -11.23 -15.42
N SER A 100 -6.92 -12.15 -15.46
CA SER A 100 -5.99 -12.39 -14.34
C SER A 100 -5.06 -11.21 -14.11
N VAL A 101 -4.49 -10.64 -15.17
CA VAL A 101 -3.65 -9.42 -15.08
C VAL A 101 -4.47 -8.22 -14.60
N PHE A 102 -5.71 -8.08 -15.07
CA PHE A 102 -6.61 -7.01 -14.62
C PHE A 102 -7.02 -7.16 -13.14
N MET A 103 -7.28 -8.37 -12.67
CA MET A 103 -7.52 -8.62 -11.25
C MET A 103 -6.27 -8.34 -10.42
N ALA A 104 -5.11 -8.83 -10.85
CA ALA A 104 -3.86 -8.60 -10.14
C ALA A 104 -3.52 -7.10 -10.05
N SER A 105 -3.63 -6.35 -11.14
CA SER A 105 -3.32 -4.91 -11.15
C SER A 105 -4.32 -4.06 -10.36
N THR A 106 -5.56 -4.50 -10.23
CA THR A 106 -6.61 -3.78 -9.50
C THR A 106 -6.63 -4.13 -8.01
N MET A 107 -6.35 -5.39 -7.66
CA MET A 107 -6.32 -5.87 -6.28
C MET A 107 -4.99 -5.58 -5.59
N PHE A 108 -3.86 -5.75 -6.28
CA PHE A 108 -2.52 -5.42 -5.77
C PHE A 108 -2.11 -4.01 -6.19
N GLY A 109 -2.93 -3.02 -5.79
CA GLY A 109 -2.50 -1.63 -5.83
C GLY A 109 -1.21 -1.44 -5.03
N ASN A 110 -0.47 -0.37 -5.27
CA ASN A 110 0.78 -0.09 -4.54
C ASN A 110 0.52 0.39 -3.10
N VAL A 111 -0.12 -0.46 -2.29
CA VAL A 111 -0.56 -0.14 -0.93
C VAL A 111 0.66 0.06 -0.02
N GLY A 112 1.74 -0.68 -0.27
CA GLY A 112 3.00 -0.55 0.48
C GLY A 112 3.66 0.83 0.35
N PHE A 113 3.76 1.38 -0.86
CA PHE A 113 4.47 2.65 -1.06
C PHE A 113 3.57 3.89 -1.01
N ILE A 114 2.30 3.78 -1.42
CA ILE A 114 1.36 4.91 -1.44
C ILE A 114 0.37 4.84 -0.27
N GLY A 115 -0.19 3.66 0.00
CA GLY A 115 -1.23 3.48 1.03
C GLY A 115 -0.72 3.66 2.46
N ILE A 116 0.43 3.05 2.79
CA ILE A 116 1.04 3.13 4.13
C ILE A 116 1.29 4.60 4.55
N PRO A 117 1.97 5.45 3.75
CA PRO A 117 2.21 6.83 4.16
C PRO A 117 0.94 7.68 4.27
N ILE A 118 -0.09 7.41 3.44
CA ILE A 118 -1.38 8.11 3.54
C ILE A 118 -2.08 7.78 4.85
N ILE A 119 -2.16 6.49 5.22
CA ILE A 119 -2.79 6.08 6.47
C ILE A 119 -2.00 6.57 7.68
N ALA A 120 -0.66 6.53 7.63
CA ALA A 120 0.20 7.06 8.67
C ALA A 120 -0.01 8.57 8.90
N MET A 121 -0.30 9.35 7.86
CA MET A 121 -0.62 10.78 8.01
C MET A 121 -2.03 11.04 8.53
N LEU A 122 -3.00 10.21 8.16
CA LEU A 122 -4.40 10.39 8.58
C LEU A 122 -4.64 9.93 10.03
N PHE A 123 -3.88 8.94 10.51
CA PHE A 123 -4.10 8.28 11.79
C PHE A 123 -2.78 8.08 12.56
N SER A 124 -2.03 9.16 12.81
CA SER A 124 -0.64 9.16 13.31
C SER A 124 -0.30 8.21 14.47
N GLU A 125 -1.22 7.91 15.40
CA GLU A 125 -0.96 6.96 16.51
C GLU A 125 -1.59 5.56 16.34
N ARG A 126 -2.80 5.44 15.76
CA ARG A 126 -3.53 4.16 15.61
C ARG A 126 -3.42 3.54 14.21
N GLY A 127 -3.11 4.36 13.20
CA GLY A 127 -3.01 3.99 11.79
C GLY A 127 -1.95 2.95 11.51
N MET A 128 -0.84 2.99 12.24
CA MET A 128 0.27 2.06 12.07
C MET A 128 -0.09 0.62 12.45
N LEU A 129 -0.96 0.45 13.46
CA LEU A 129 -1.49 -0.87 13.84
C LEU A 129 -2.46 -1.41 12.78
N TYR A 130 -3.32 -0.54 12.24
CA TYR A 130 -4.22 -0.92 11.15
C TYR A 130 -3.45 -1.27 9.87
N ILE A 131 -2.37 -0.54 9.58
CA ILE A 131 -1.45 -0.86 8.49
C ILE A 131 -0.79 -2.22 8.72
N ALA A 132 -0.29 -2.52 9.92
CA ALA A 132 0.35 -3.81 10.21
C ALA A 132 -0.63 -4.97 10.03
N ALA A 133 -1.86 -4.85 10.56
CA ALA A 133 -2.92 -5.85 10.37
C ALA A 133 -3.32 -6.02 8.90
N PHE A 134 -3.47 -4.91 8.18
CA PHE A 134 -3.76 -4.89 6.74
C PHE A 134 -2.63 -5.56 5.95
N THR A 135 -1.38 -5.23 6.24
CA THR A 135 -0.20 -5.74 5.52
C THR A 135 0.01 -7.23 5.76
N ILE A 136 -0.37 -7.76 6.93
CA ILE A 136 -0.37 -9.22 7.19
C ILE A 136 -1.37 -9.95 6.28
N VAL A 137 -2.48 -9.31 5.91
CA VAL A 137 -3.49 -9.88 5.01
C VAL A 137 -3.09 -9.67 3.55
N ASP A 138 -2.56 -8.50 3.20
CA ASP A 138 -2.22 -8.10 1.83
C ASP A 138 -0.89 -8.70 1.32
N GLN A 139 0.14 -8.81 2.16
CA GLN A 139 1.47 -9.35 1.76
C GLN A 139 1.61 -10.86 1.93
N ARG A 140 0.54 -11.56 2.28
CA ARG A 140 0.49 -13.01 2.11
C ARG A 140 0.07 -13.30 0.68
N GLU A 141 1.00 -13.14 -0.26
CA GLU A 141 1.26 -13.96 -1.48
C GLU A 141 2.52 -13.44 -2.19
#